data_AF-A0A3Y9BZ69-F1
#
_entry.id   AF-A0A3Y9BZ69-F1
#
_cell.length_a   1.000
_cell.length_b   1.000
_cell.length_c   1.000
_cell.angle_alpha   90.00
_cell.angle_beta   90.00
_cell.angle_gamma   90.00
#
_symmetry.space_group_name_H-M   'P 1'
#
loop_
_entity.id
_entity.type
_entity.pdbx_description
1 polymer ?
#
loop_
_entity_poly.entity_id
_entity_poly.type
_entity_poly.pdbx_seq_one_letter_code
_entity_poly.pdbx_strand_id
1 'polypeptide(L)'
;MATSKLIQGDTITETTHAANGFDPATSDDKISYTSARVAKPVYNKYKNSTTKPKVFGYYTDWSQYDSRLQGNMSQPGRGYDLTNVSPTAYDKLIFGFVGITGFRKIDTEDRDVVAEAAALCGKVKYEPTFLDPWGDFQSYINLGFDVSGWDVDPKTVTQSNAKGLLGALRDMQAKAKAAGHTLALSMSIGG
;
A
#
# COMPACT_ATOMS: atom_id res chain seq x y z
N MET A 1 11.32 25.81 -19.48
CA MET A 1 10.77 25.82 -18.11
C MET A 1 11.58 24.85 -17.26
N ALA A 2 11.95 25.21 -16.03
CA ALA A 2 12.67 24.30 -15.16
C ALA A 2 11.76 23.13 -14.77
N THR A 3 12.16 21.90 -15.09
CA THR A 3 11.44 20.69 -14.68
C THR A 3 11.49 20.57 -13.16
N SER A 4 10.33 20.41 -12.52
CA SER A 4 10.27 20.26 -11.06
C SER A 4 11.10 19.05 -10.58
N LYS A 5 11.80 19.21 -9.46
CA LYS A 5 12.54 18.13 -8.79
C LYS A 5 11.63 17.23 -7.93
N LEU A 6 10.42 17.69 -7.62
CA LEU A 6 9.52 17.01 -6.67
C LEU A 6 8.30 16.41 -7.35
N ILE A 7 7.76 17.09 -8.36
CA ILE A 7 6.52 16.67 -9.03
C ILE A 7 6.77 16.32 -10.50
N GLN A 8 5.89 15.48 -11.02
CA GLN A 8 5.78 15.10 -12.42
C GLN A 8 4.31 15.10 -12.85
N GLY A 9 4.06 15.20 -14.15
CA GLY A 9 2.70 15.06 -14.69
C GLY A 9 2.20 13.63 -14.54
N ASP A 10 0.91 13.48 -14.24
CA ASP A 10 0.19 12.21 -14.26
C ASP A 10 -1.13 12.44 -14.98
N THR A 11 -1.17 12.08 -16.26
CA THR A 11 -2.33 12.33 -17.14
C THR A 11 -3.63 11.73 -16.58
N ILE A 12 -3.54 10.60 -15.86
CA ILE A 12 -4.70 10.00 -15.18
C ILE A 12 -5.25 10.94 -14.10
N THR A 13 -4.40 11.48 -13.22
CA THR A 13 -4.79 12.47 -12.22
C THR A 13 -5.37 13.72 -12.86
N GLU A 14 -4.70 14.28 -13.87
CA GLU A 14 -5.15 15.49 -14.57
C GLU A 14 -6.53 15.29 -15.23
N THR A 15 -6.76 14.11 -15.81
CA THR A 15 -8.06 13.72 -16.37
C THR A 15 -9.12 13.61 -15.28
N THR A 16 -8.80 13.04 -14.12
CA THR A 16 -9.72 12.97 -12.98
C THR A 16 -10.06 14.37 -12.45
N HIS A 17 -9.08 15.27 -12.37
CA HIS A 17 -9.31 16.66 -11.96
C HIS A 17 -10.31 17.34 -12.90
N ALA A 18 -10.08 17.24 -14.21
CA ALA A 18 -10.97 17.80 -15.22
C ALA A 18 -12.40 17.23 -15.12
N ALA A 19 -12.55 15.91 -14.97
CA ALA A 19 -13.85 15.25 -14.85
C ALA A 19 -14.63 15.69 -13.60
N ASN A 20 -13.92 15.97 -12.50
CA ASN A 20 -14.53 16.41 -11.24
C ASN A 20 -14.68 17.94 -11.14
N GLY A 21 -14.21 18.68 -12.15
CA GLY A 21 -14.09 20.13 -12.09
C GLY A 21 -13.22 20.63 -10.94
N PHE A 22 -12.23 19.84 -10.51
CA PHE A 22 -11.25 20.23 -9.51
C PHE A 22 -10.14 21.05 -10.16
N ASP A 23 -9.93 22.26 -9.66
CA ASP A 23 -8.81 23.13 -10.03
C ASP A 23 -7.91 23.34 -8.79
N PRO A 24 -6.66 22.85 -8.80
CA PRO A 24 -5.76 22.98 -7.65
C PRO A 24 -5.44 24.43 -7.27
N ALA A 25 -5.67 25.42 -8.15
CA ALA A 25 -5.44 26.82 -7.85
C ALA A 25 -6.59 27.50 -7.10
N THR A 26 -7.81 26.98 -7.21
CA THR A 26 -9.03 27.68 -6.78
C THR A 26 -10.02 26.84 -5.99
N SER A 27 -10.00 25.51 -6.11
CA SER A 27 -10.96 24.63 -5.44
C SER A 27 -10.64 24.49 -3.95
N ASP A 28 -11.61 24.80 -3.09
CA ASP A 28 -11.54 24.64 -1.64
C ASP A 28 -12.63 23.69 -1.08
N ASP A 29 -13.58 23.25 -1.92
CA ASP A 29 -14.74 22.43 -1.56
C ASP A 29 -14.77 21.05 -2.25
N LYS A 30 -13.82 20.75 -3.14
CA LYS A 30 -13.78 19.53 -3.95
C LYS A 30 -12.68 18.56 -3.54
N ILE A 31 -12.94 17.26 -3.74
CA ILE A 31 -11.95 16.20 -3.53
C ILE A 31 -11.13 16.01 -4.82
N SER A 32 -9.79 16.11 -4.70
CA SER A 32 -8.88 16.05 -5.85
C SER A 32 -8.71 14.65 -6.43
N TYR A 33 -8.81 13.60 -5.60
CA TYR A 33 -8.48 12.22 -5.98
C TYR A 33 -7.10 12.08 -6.65
N THR A 34 -6.15 12.94 -6.28
CA THR A 34 -4.78 12.93 -6.77
C THR A 34 -4.09 11.61 -6.43
N SER A 35 -3.53 10.95 -7.44
CA SER A 35 -2.69 9.78 -7.22
C SER A 35 -1.31 10.20 -6.68
N ALA A 36 -0.67 9.33 -5.91
CA ALA A 36 0.72 9.51 -5.47
C ALA A 36 1.72 9.56 -6.64
N ARG A 37 1.35 9.11 -7.84
CA ARG A 37 2.20 9.14 -9.05
C ARG A 37 2.66 10.55 -9.45
N VAL A 38 1.95 11.60 -9.01
CA VAL A 38 2.39 12.99 -9.26
C VAL A 38 3.70 13.36 -8.57
N ALA A 39 4.12 12.59 -7.56
CA ALA A 39 5.36 12.82 -6.82
C ALA A 39 6.50 11.93 -7.32
N LYS A 40 7.70 12.50 -7.45
CA LYS A 40 8.94 11.77 -7.72
C LYS A 40 9.48 11.15 -6.43
N PRO A 41 10.04 9.92 -6.46
CA PRO A 41 10.77 9.38 -5.32
C PRO A 41 12.06 10.18 -5.08
N VAL A 42 12.13 10.89 -3.95
CA VAL A 42 13.25 11.80 -3.62
C VAL A 42 13.93 11.42 -2.29
N TYR A 43 14.04 10.12 -2.02
CA TYR A 43 14.72 9.61 -0.83
C TYR A 43 16.23 9.88 -0.88
N ASN A 44 16.73 10.61 0.11
CA ASN A 44 18.16 10.76 0.32
C ASN A 44 18.75 9.50 0.97
N LYS A 45 20.06 9.30 0.80
CA LYS A 45 20.82 8.26 1.51
C LYS A 45 21.44 8.84 2.78
N TYR A 46 21.25 8.17 3.90
CA TYR A 46 21.80 8.56 5.19
C TYR A 46 22.81 7.52 5.67
N LYS A 47 23.82 7.96 6.43
CA LYS A 47 24.74 7.04 7.09
C LYS A 47 24.01 6.31 8.21
N ASN A 48 24.19 4.99 8.28
CA ASN A 48 23.64 4.19 9.37
C ASN A 48 24.24 4.64 10.72
N SER A 49 23.41 4.66 11.76
CA SER A 49 23.82 4.96 13.12
C SER A 49 23.05 4.10 14.12
N THR A 50 23.80 3.47 15.03
CA THR A 50 23.24 2.70 16.16
C THR A 50 22.93 3.56 17.38
N THR A 51 23.38 4.82 17.41
CA THR A 51 23.22 5.75 18.54
C THR A 51 22.10 6.77 18.33
N LYS A 52 21.43 6.73 17.17
CA LYS A 52 20.31 7.64 16.85
C LYS A 52 18.96 6.92 17.02
N PRO A 53 17.89 7.67 17.34
CA PRO A 53 16.54 7.14 17.30
C PRO A 53 16.20 6.53 15.94
N LYS A 54 15.33 5.52 15.95
CA LYS A 54 14.89 4.79 14.77
C LYS A 54 13.77 5.53 14.03
N VAL A 55 13.76 5.44 12.70
CA VAL A 55 12.69 5.98 11.85
C VAL A 55 11.80 4.84 11.39
N PHE A 56 10.51 4.92 11.71
CA PHE A 56 9.51 3.98 11.23
C PHE A 56 8.47 4.66 10.34
N GLY A 57 7.93 3.90 9.39
CA GLY A 57 6.84 4.34 8.51
C GLY A 57 5.67 3.36 8.56
N TYR A 58 4.45 3.88 8.50
CA TYR A 58 3.26 3.07 8.25
C TYR A 58 3.05 2.90 6.75
N TYR A 59 2.64 1.72 6.34
CA TYR A 59 2.22 1.42 4.97
C TYR A 59 0.87 0.73 5.03
N THR A 60 -0.15 1.33 4.40
CA THR A 60 -1.49 0.74 4.42
C THR A 60 -1.68 -0.20 3.24
N ASP A 61 -2.32 -1.35 3.46
CA ASP A 61 -2.59 -2.34 2.40
C ASP A 61 -3.35 -1.72 1.22
N TRP A 62 -4.32 -0.84 1.47
CA TRP A 62 -5.15 -0.23 0.44
C TRP A 62 -4.47 0.92 -0.32
N SER A 63 -3.30 1.42 0.13
CA SER A 63 -2.62 2.55 -0.55
C SER A 63 -2.14 2.19 -1.95
N GLN A 64 -1.93 0.90 -2.21
CA GLN A 64 -1.55 0.36 -3.51
C GLN A 64 -2.63 0.56 -4.58
N TYR A 65 -3.91 0.70 -4.21
CA TYR A 65 -4.99 0.70 -5.18
C TYR A 65 -5.12 2.01 -5.92
N ASP A 66 -5.32 1.90 -7.23
CA ASP A 66 -5.87 2.91 -8.11
C ASP A 66 -6.45 2.24 -9.36
N SER A 67 -7.75 2.00 -9.39
CA SER A 67 -8.41 1.25 -10.48
C SER A 67 -8.28 1.95 -11.85
N ARG A 68 -7.91 3.25 -11.85
CA ARG A 68 -7.60 4.01 -13.07
C ARG A 68 -6.41 3.43 -13.84
N LEU A 69 -5.46 2.79 -13.14
CA LEU A 69 -4.34 2.08 -13.78
C LEU A 69 -4.81 0.88 -14.63
N GLN A 70 -6.04 0.41 -14.42
CA GLN A 70 -6.66 -0.70 -15.12
C GLN A 70 -7.84 -0.23 -15.99
N GLY A 71 -7.92 1.06 -16.28
CA GLY A 71 -8.93 1.65 -17.15
C GLY A 71 -10.26 2.01 -16.47
N ASN A 72 -10.43 1.75 -15.17
CA ASN A 72 -11.64 2.15 -14.46
C ASN A 72 -11.50 3.55 -13.88
N MET A 73 -11.90 4.55 -14.68
CA MET A 73 -11.79 5.97 -14.32
C MET A 73 -12.74 6.43 -13.18
N SER A 74 -13.78 5.65 -12.85
CA SER A 74 -14.76 6.02 -11.82
C SER A 74 -14.35 5.64 -10.40
N GLN A 75 -13.27 4.87 -10.25
CA GLN A 75 -12.76 4.41 -8.95
C GLN A 75 -11.32 4.86 -8.73
N PRO A 76 -11.09 6.17 -8.51
CA PRO A 76 -9.76 6.69 -8.25
C PRO A 76 -9.22 6.19 -6.90
N GLY A 77 -7.97 5.74 -6.91
CA GLY A 77 -7.23 5.41 -5.69
C GLY A 77 -5.92 6.17 -5.57
N ARG A 78 -5.17 5.89 -4.50
CA ARG A 78 -3.86 6.53 -4.26
C ARG A 78 -2.80 6.05 -5.23
N GLY A 79 -2.79 4.75 -5.54
CA GLY A 79 -1.84 4.15 -6.47
C GLY A 79 -0.40 4.30 -6.00
N TYR A 80 -0.16 4.16 -4.69
CA TYR A 80 1.18 4.29 -4.13
C TYR A 80 1.99 3.05 -4.45
N ASP A 81 3.03 3.25 -5.24
CA ASP A 81 3.93 2.20 -5.71
C ASP A 81 5.06 1.97 -4.70
N LEU A 82 5.04 0.82 -4.03
CA LEU A 82 6.05 0.42 -3.05
C LEU A 82 7.44 0.34 -3.68
N THR A 83 7.56 0.11 -5.00
CA THR A 83 8.86 0.04 -5.69
C THR A 83 9.57 1.38 -5.72
N ASN A 84 8.84 2.50 -5.52
CA ASN A 84 9.41 3.83 -5.37
C ASN A 84 9.98 4.10 -3.97
N VAL A 85 9.68 3.26 -2.98
CA VAL A 85 10.24 3.37 -1.62
C VAL A 85 11.67 2.85 -1.62
N SER A 86 12.62 3.68 -1.19
CA SER A 86 13.99 3.22 -1.03
C SER A 86 14.08 2.14 0.07
N PRO A 87 14.76 1.00 -0.18
CA PRO A 87 14.86 -0.09 0.79
C PRO A 87 15.63 0.30 2.07
N THR A 88 16.31 1.44 2.07
CA THR A 88 17.05 1.97 3.22
C THR A 88 16.42 3.24 3.80
N ALA A 89 15.20 3.61 3.39
CA ALA A 89 14.53 4.83 3.85
C ALA A 89 14.09 4.75 5.32
N TYR A 90 13.75 3.55 5.80
CA TYR A 90 13.18 3.32 7.13
C TYR A 90 13.96 2.23 7.85
N ASP A 91 14.12 2.36 9.17
CA ASP A 91 14.57 1.27 10.03
C ASP A 91 13.47 0.23 10.24
N LYS A 92 12.20 0.66 10.19
CA LYS A 92 11.03 -0.21 10.33
C LYS A 92 9.90 0.22 9.41
N LEU A 93 9.24 -0.75 8.77
CA LEU A 93 7.93 -0.56 8.17
C LEU A 93 6.88 -1.32 8.97
N ILE A 94 5.77 -0.64 9.22
CA ILE A 94 4.59 -1.20 9.90
C ILE A 94 3.50 -1.29 8.87
N PHE A 95 3.10 -2.49 8.47
CA PHE A 95 1.92 -2.60 7.63
C PHE A 95 0.67 -2.52 8.49
N GLY A 96 -0.35 -1.86 7.97
CA GLY A 96 -1.65 -1.74 8.61
C GLY A 96 -2.80 -1.89 7.59
N PHE A 97 -3.91 -2.53 7.94
CA PHE A 97 -4.26 -2.98 9.30
C PHE A 97 -4.82 -4.40 9.32
N VAL A 98 -4.53 -5.10 10.42
CA VAL A 98 -5.07 -6.42 10.73
C VAL A 98 -6.31 -6.24 11.61
N GLY A 99 -7.41 -6.86 11.21
CA GLY A 99 -8.64 -6.90 11.99
C GLY A 99 -8.62 -7.98 13.07
N ILE A 100 -9.66 -7.99 13.90
CA ILE A 100 -9.90 -9.06 14.88
C ILE A 100 -11.31 -9.61 14.62
N THR A 101 -11.41 -10.89 14.32
CA THR A 101 -12.71 -11.51 14.04
C THR A 101 -13.64 -11.38 15.25
N GLY A 102 -14.93 -11.14 15.00
CA GLY A 102 -15.92 -10.85 16.04
C GLY A 102 -16.08 -9.37 16.36
N PHE A 103 -15.18 -8.50 15.88
CA PHE A 103 -15.42 -7.06 15.77
C PHE A 103 -15.89 -6.73 14.35
N ARG A 104 -16.79 -5.76 14.22
CA ARG A 104 -17.37 -5.38 12.92
C ARG A 104 -16.66 -4.16 12.35
N LYS A 105 -16.45 -4.17 11.04
CA LYS A 105 -16.09 -2.98 10.27
C LYS A 105 -16.97 -2.94 9.03
N ILE A 106 -17.93 -2.04 9.02
CA ILE A 106 -18.83 -1.84 7.88
C ILE A 106 -18.18 -0.84 6.93
N ASP A 107 -18.02 -1.21 5.66
CA ASP A 107 -17.53 -0.30 4.62
C ASP A 107 -18.67 0.51 3.98
N THR A 108 -18.35 1.31 2.96
CA THR A 108 -19.35 2.13 2.26
C THR A 108 -20.35 1.32 1.43
N GLU A 109 -20.12 0.02 1.27
CA GLU A 109 -20.98 -0.92 0.54
C GLU A 109 -21.80 -1.79 1.51
N ASP A 110 -21.85 -1.43 2.80
CA ASP A 110 -22.53 -2.16 3.88
C ASP A 110 -21.99 -3.58 4.12
N ARG A 111 -20.71 -3.82 3.80
CA ARG A 111 -20.05 -5.11 4.01
C ARG A 111 -19.31 -5.15 5.33
N ASP A 112 -19.45 -6.26 6.07
CA ASP A 112 -18.59 -6.52 7.24
C ASP A 112 -17.24 -7.10 6.78
N VAL A 113 -16.32 -6.20 6.43
CA VAL A 113 -15.04 -6.58 5.82
C VAL A 113 -14.19 -7.49 6.71
N VAL A 114 -14.37 -7.41 8.04
CA VAL A 114 -13.69 -8.31 8.97
C VAL A 114 -14.24 -9.72 8.85
N ALA A 115 -15.57 -9.88 8.82
CA ALA A 115 -16.22 -11.18 8.72
C ALA A 115 -15.96 -11.86 7.37
N GLU A 116 -16.02 -11.09 6.28
CA GLU A 116 -15.72 -11.59 4.94
C GLU A 116 -14.27 -12.07 4.84
N ALA A 117 -13.31 -11.23 5.24
CA ALA A 117 -11.91 -11.58 5.15
C ALA A 117 -11.52 -12.71 6.11
N ALA A 118 -12.16 -12.81 7.28
CA ALA A 118 -12.02 -13.94 8.20
C ALA A 118 -12.41 -15.27 7.55
N ALA A 119 -13.54 -15.30 6.84
CA ALA A 119 -14.00 -16.51 6.16
C ALA A 119 -13.01 -16.94 5.06
N LEU A 120 -12.47 -15.97 4.30
CA LEU A 120 -11.44 -16.21 3.27
C LEU A 120 -10.14 -16.72 3.89
N CYS A 121 -9.69 -16.13 4.99
CA CYS A 121 -8.46 -16.52 5.69
C CYS A 121 -8.62 -17.75 6.59
N GLY A 122 -9.83 -18.32 6.70
CA GLY A 122 -10.11 -19.47 7.57
C GLY A 122 -9.94 -19.17 9.06
N LYS A 123 -10.23 -17.94 9.50
CA LYS A 123 -10.07 -17.49 10.89
C LYS A 123 -11.35 -17.68 11.69
N VAL A 124 -11.18 -18.00 12.97
CA VAL A 124 -12.28 -18.15 13.92
C VAL A 124 -12.35 -16.96 14.88
N LYS A 125 -13.41 -16.88 15.67
CA LYS A 125 -13.74 -15.75 16.56
C LYS A 125 -12.57 -15.36 17.48
N TYR A 126 -12.29 -14.05 17.55
CA TYR A 126 -11.21 -13.40 18.29
C TYR A 126 -9.78 -13.68 17.80
N GLU A 127 -9.60 -14.29 16.63
CA GLU A 127 -8.30 -14.35 15.96
C GLU A 127 -8.02 -13.08 15.14
N PRO A 128 -6.76 -12.69 14.98
CA PRO A 128 -6.38 -11.69 14.00
C PRO A 128 -6.68 -12.17 12.57
N THR A 129 -7.16 -11.26 11.71
CA THR A 129 -7.41 -11.54 10.30
C THR A 129 -6.94 -10.39 9.42
N PHE A 130 -6.36 -10.74 8.27
CA PHE A 130 -6.04 -9.79 7.21
C PHE A 130 -7.34 -9.28 6.59
N LEU A 131 -7.45 -7.98 6.36
CA LEU A 131 -8.71 -7.36 5.93
C LEU A 131 -8.91 -7.42 4.42
N ASP A 132 -7.85 -7.64 3.65
CA ASP A 132 -7.88 -7.65 2.21
C ASP A 132 -6.97 -8.76 1.65
N PRO A 133 -7.45 -10.02 1.63
CA PRO A 133 -6.64 -11.14 1.14
C PRO A 133 -6.13 -10.97 -0.29
N TRP A 134 -6.86 -10.23 -1.14
CA TRP A 134 -6.38 -9.90 -2.47
C TRP A 134 -5.18 -8.96 -2.39
N GLY A 135 -5.32 -7.81 -1.72
CA GLY A 135 -4.26 -6.82 -1.56
C GLY A 135 -3.05 -7.29 -0.76
N ASP A 136 -3.28 -8.17 0.22
CA ASP A 136 -2.26 -8.64 1.15
C ASP A 136 -1.43 -9.79 0.57
N PHE A 137 -2.03 -10.67 -0.23
CA PHE A 137 -1.40 -11.92 -0.69
C PHE A 137 -1.34 -12.13 -2.20
N GLN A 138 -2.19 -11.45 -3.00
CA GLN A 138 -2.45 -11.85 -4.40
C GLN A 138 -2.23 -10.73 -5.42
N SER A 139 -2.38 -9.46 -5.03
CA SER A 139 -2.22 -8.31 -5.91
C SER A 139 -0.75 -8.15 -6.38
N TYR A 140 -0.56 -7.34 -7.43
CA TYR A 140 0.73 -7.20 -8.12
C TYR A 140 1.05 -5.76 -8.56
N ILE A 141 0.03 -5.02 -8.99
CA ILE A 141 0.16 -3.60 -9.35
C ILE A 141 0.68 -2.83 -8.14
N ASN A 142 1.65 -1.93 -8.38
CA ASN A 142 2.27 -1.10 -7.34
C ASN A 142 3.09 -1.87 -6.28
N LEU A 143 3.35 -3.16 -6.50
CA LEU A 143 4.01 -4.05 -5.54
C LEU A 143 5.23 -4.77 -6.10
N GLY A 144 5.65 -4.44 -7.33
CA GLY A 144 6.87 -4.97 -7.94
C GLY A 144 6.74 -6.41 -8.44
N PHE A 145 5.53 -6.88 -8.70
CA PHE A 145 5.26 -8.16 -9.36
C PHE A 145 4.65 -7.91 -10.74
N ASP A 146 4.99 -8.74 -11.72
CA ASP A 146 4.46 -8.64 -13.08
C ASP A 146 3.08 -9.29 -13.24
N VAL A 147 2.77 -10.28 -12.40
CA VAL A 147 1.51 -11.05 -12.45
C VAL A 147 0.96 -11.30 -11.05
N SER A 148 -0.37 -11.37 -10.93
CA SER A 148 -1.06 -11.68 -9.68
C SER A 148 -0.76 -13.08 -9.15
N GLY A 149 -0.91 -13.27 -7.85
CA GLY A 149 -0.90 -14.55 -7.16
C GLY A 149 -2.32 -15.05 -6.98
N TRP A 150 -3.12 -15.02 -8.05
CA TRP A 150 -4.54 -15.40 -8.02
C TRP A 150 -4.76 -16.85 -7.55
N ASP A 151 -3.72 -17.68 -7.64
CA ASP A 151 -3.65 -19.08 -7.23
C ASP A 151 -3.23 -19.28 -5.77
N VAL A 152 -2.83 -18.22 -5.06
CA VAL A 152 -2.44 -18.30 -3.64
C VAL A 152 -3.71 -18.37 -2.78
N ASP A 153 -3.93 -19.49 -2.09
CA ASP A 153 -5.04 -19.62 -1.13
C ASP A 153 -4.74 -18.85 0.17
N PRO A 154 -5.57 -17.85 0.55
CA PRO A 154 -5.40 -17.09 1.80
C PRO A 154 -5.38 -17.94 3.08
N LYS A 155 -5.95 -19.15 3.06
CA LYS A 155 -5.94 -20.06 4.23
C LYS A 155 -4.60 -20.74 4.44
N THR A 156 -3.83 -20.92 3.38
CA THR A 156 -2.56 -21.68 3.39
C THR A 156 -1.37 -20.85 2.93
N VAL A 157 -1.58 -19.55 2.69
CA VAL A 157 -0.52 -18.62 2.34
C VAL A 157 0.60 -18.63 3.38
N THR A 158 1.82 -18.56 2.89
CA THR A 158 3.04 -18.48 3.66
C THR A 158 3.85 -17.29 3.18
N GLN A 159 4.86 -16.90 3.97
CA GLN A 159 5.76 -15.84 3.54
C GLN A 159 6.45 -16.17 2.20
N SER A 160 6.73 -17.43 1.87
CA SER A 160 7.46 -17.79 0.64
C SER A 160 6.61 -17.67 -0.63
N ASN A 161 5.31 -17.95 -0.55
CA ASN A 161 4.42 -17.93 -1.72
C ASN A 161 3.51 -16.69 -1.81
N ALA A 162 3.46 -15.85 -0.77
CA ALA A 162 2.72 -14.59 -0.83
C ALA A 162 3.23 -13.69 -1.97
N LYS A 163 2.29 -13.13 -2.73
CA LYS A 163 2.44 -11.85 -3.45
C LYS A 163 1.78 -10.77 -2.61
N GLY A 164 1.09 -9.81 -3.23
CA GLY A 164 0.45 -8.72 -2.51
C GLY A 164 1.44 -7.92 -1.67
N LEU A 165 0.91 -7.12 -0.75
CA LEU A 165 1.74 -6.25 0.07
C LEU A 165 2.73 -7.06 0.92
N LEU A 166 2.34 -8.22 1.46
CA LEU A 166 3.23 -9.00 2.32
C LEU A 166 4.39 -9.62 1.54
N GLY A 167 4.14 -10.14 0.34
CA GLY A 167 5.19 -10.60 -0.56
C GLY A 167 6.14 -9.46 -0.94
N ALA A 168 5.60 -8.28 -1.22
CA ALA A 168 6.41 -7.12 -1.59
C ALA A 168 7.26 -6.60 -0.41
N LEU A 169 6.73 -6.64 0.82
CA LEU A 169 7.49 -6.30 2.04
C LEU A 169 8.59 -7.33 2.35
N ARG A 170 8.35 -8.62 2.11
CA ARG A 170 9.40 -9.65 2.16
C ARG A 170 10.55 -9.29 1.21
N ASP A 171 10.23 -8.96 -0.04
CA ASP A 171 11.24 -8.64 -1.05
C ASP A 171 11.94 -7.31 -0.75
N MET A 172 11.23 -6.33 -0.20
CA MET A 172 11.79 -5.08 0.31
C MET A 172 12.80 -5.31 1.44
N GLN A 173 12.49 -6.18 2.40
CA GLN A 173 13.41 -6.55 3.48
C GLN A 173 14.66 -7.26 2.95
N ALA A 174 14.52 -8.13 1.94
CA ALA A 174 15.66 -8.76 1.28
C ALA A 174 16.54 -7.74 0.54
N LYS A 175 15.93 -6.80 -0.20
CA LYS A 175 16.63 -5.69 -0.88
C LYS A 175 17.37 -4.79 0.12
N ALA A 176 16.76 -4.48 1.26
CA ALA A 176 17.38 -3.72 2.34
C ALA A 176 18.63 -4.44 2.89
N LYS A 177 18.49 -5.74 3.18
CA LYS A 177 19.61 -6.57 3.66
C LYS A 177 20.76 -6.63 2.67
N ALA A 178 20.46 -6.80 1.39
CA ALA A 178 21.48 -6.78 0.32
C ALA A 178 22.21 -5.42 0.22
N ALA A 179 21.55 -4.33 0.60
CA ALA A 179 22.14 -3.00 0.69
C ALA A 179 22.84 -2.71 2.03
N GLY A 180 23.01 -3.72 2.91
CA GLY A 180 23.65 -3.56 4.21
C GLY A 180 22.77 -2.88 5.27
N HIS A 181 21.46 -2.88 5.09
CA HIS A 181 20.49 -2.26 5.99
C HIS A 181 19.57 -3.31 6.63
N THR A 182 19.33 -3.19 7.94
CA THR A 182 18.38 -4.05 8.64
C THR A 182 17.02 -3.37 8.68
N LEU A 183 16.11 -3.80 7.80
CA LEU A 183 14.72 -3.37 7.82
C LEU A 183 13.89 -4.29 8.74
N ALA A 184 13.36 -3.74 9.82
CA ALA A 184 12.35 -4.42 10.64
C ALA A 184 10.97 -4.33 9.97
N LEU A 185 10.19 -5.42 10.05
CA LEU A 185 8.79 -5.43 9.65
C LEU A 185 7.92 -5.63 10.88
N SER A 186 6.77 -4.97 10.92
CA SER A 186 5.78 -5.13 11.98
C SER A 186 4.37 -5.04 11.41
N MET A 187 3.39 -5.56 12.15
CA MET A 187 1.98 -5.51 11.80
C MET A 187 1.25 -4.65 12.83
N SER A 188 0.29 -3.85 12.40
CA SER A 188 -0.61 -3.13 13.30
C SER A 188 -1.99 -3.78 13.30
N ILE A 189 -2.48 -4.13 14.50
CA ILE A 189 -3.81 -4.72 14.72
C ILE A 189 -4.73 -3.63 15.25
N GLY A 190 -5.91 -3.44 14.63
CA GLY A 190 -6.83 -2.34 14.95
C GLY A 190 -6.73 -1.21 13.93
N GLY A 191 -6.40 0.00 14.38
CA GLY A 191 -6.36 1.21 13.55
C GLY A 191 -7.64 2.04 13.64
#